data_AF-A0A2S4JHF4-F1
#
_entry.id   AF-A0A2S4JHF4-F1
#
_cell.length_a   1.000
_cell.length_b   1.000
_cell.length_c   1.000
_cell.angle_alpha   90.00
_cell.angle_beta   90.00
_cell.angle_gamma   90.00
#
_symmetry.space_group_name_H-M   'P 1'
#
loop_
_entity.id
_entity.type
_entity.pdbx_description
1 polymer ?
#
loop_
_entity_poly.entity_id
_entity_poly.type
_entity_poly.pdbx_seq_one_letter_code
_entity_poly.pdbx_strand_id
1 'polypeptide(L)' 'MMSGSPAGAAASCAIFSLVETAKENGLEPFSYLHYIFQRVPRITSPAGWDELLPGNLTREQLAAALPSPLKHS' A
#
# COMPACT_ATOMS: atom_id res chain seq x y z
N MET A 1 2.22 -18.60 -13.75
CA MET A 1 0.87 -18.01 -13.77
C MET A 1 0.38 -17.98 -12.32
N MET A 2 -0.04 -16.82 -11.81
CA MET A 2 -0.23 -16.64 -10.37
C MET A 2 -1.55 -17.25 -9.89
N SER A 3 -1.43 -18.23 -8.99
CA SER A 3 -2.44 -19.00 -8.23
C SER A 3 -3.58 -19.62 -9.06
N GLY A 4 -3.66 -20.95 -9.12
CA GLY A 4 -4.59 -21.73 -9.94
C GLY A 4 -6.10 -21.62 -9.62
N SER A 5 -6.55 -20.49 -9.07
CA SER A 5 -7.95 -20.18 -8.80
C SER A 5 -8.31 -18.76 -9.28
N PRO A 6 -9.55 -18.52 -9.76
CA PRO A 6 -10.01 -17.19 -10.18
C PRO A 6 -9.82 -16.10 -9.10
N ALA A 7 -10.00 -16.46 -7.83
CA ALA A 7 -9.80 -15.55 -6.70
C ALA A 7 -8.33 -15.14 -6.53
N GLY A 8 -7.39 -16.07 -6.70
CA GLY A 8 -5.96 -15.79 -6.58
C GLY A 8 -5.44 -14.91 -7.71
N ALA A 9 -5.95 -15.11 -8.94
CA ALA A 9 -5.66 -14.23 -10.06
C ALA A 9 -6.20 -12.80 -9.82
N ALA A 10 -7.45 -12.68 -9.36
CA ALA A 10 -8.05 -11.39 -9.04
C ALA A 10 -7.28 -10.62 -7.94
N ALA A 11 -6.90 -11.31 -6.86
CA ALA A 11 -6.11 -10.71 -5.79
C ALA A 11 -4.75 -10.20 -6.31
N SER A 12 -4.10 -10.97 -7.18
CA SER A 12 -2.79 -10.60 -7.73
C SER A 12 -2.87 -9.41 -8.69
N CYS A 13 -3.93 -9.36 -9.52
CA CYS A 13 -4.23 -8.18 -10.34
C CYS A 13 -4.48 -6.95 -9.49
N ALA A 14 -5.23 -7.07 -8.38
CA ALA A 14 -5.49 -5.95 -7.48
C ALA A 14 -4.20 -5.38 -6.85
N ILE A 15 -3.31 -6.25 -6.37
CA ILE A 15 -2.00 -5.82 -5.84
C ILE A 15 -1.16 -5.16 -6.94
N PHE A 16 -1.13 -5.72 -8.15
CA PHE A 16 -0.41 -5.13 -9.28
C PHE A 16 -0.94 -3.72 -9.61
N SER A 17 -2.26 -3.55 -9.70
CA SER A 17 -2.87 -2.24 -9.91
C SER A 17 -2.46 -1.23 -8.85
N LEU A 18 -2.47 -1.61 -7.56
CA LEU A 18 -2.04 -0.73 -6.47
C LEU A 18 -0.56 -0.32 -6.59
N VAL A 19 0.31 -1.24 -6.98
CA VAL A 19 1.73 -0.97 -7.20
C VAL A 19 1.93 0.04 -8.33
N GLU A 20 1.26 -0.16 -9.47
CA GLU A 20 1.37 0.76 -10.61
C GLU A 20 0.82 2.15 -10.24
N THR A 21 -0.32 2.24 -9.57
CA THR A 21 -0.87 3.53 -9.12
C THR A 21 0.06 4.24 -8.13
N ALA A 22 0.71 3.51 -7.21
CA ALA A 22 1.70 4.10 -6.30
C ALA A 22 2.88 4.71 -7.06
N LYS A 23 3.40 4.00 -8.07
CA LYS A 23 4.50 4.48 -8.93
C LYS A 23 4.11 5.72 -9.71
N GLU A 24 2.91 5.74 -10.28
CA GLU A 24 2.38 6.91 -11.01
C GLU A 24 2.27 8.16 -10.12
N ASN A 25 2.03 7.97 -8.81
CA ASN A 25 2.02 9.06 -7.82
C ASN A 25 3.41 9.36 -7.24
N GLY A 26 4.47 8.70 -7.73
CA GLY A 26 5.85 8.89 -7.25
C GLY A 26 6.08 8.39 -5.83
N LEU A 27 5.29 7.42 -5.37
CA LEU A 27 5.43 6.76 -4.08
C LEU A 27 6.24 5.46 -4.24
N GLU A 28 7.01 5.11 -3.21
CA GLU A 28 7.71 3.83 -3.17
C GLU A 28 6.68 2.71 -2.88
N PRO A 29 6.53 1.71 -3.77
CA PRO A 29 5.42 0.74 -3.68
C PRO A 29 5.39 -0.07 -2.39
N PHE A 30 6.55 -0.49 -1.89
CA PHE A 30 6.61 -1.28 -0.65
C PHE A 30 6.14 -0.45 0.54
N SER A 31 6.60 0.79 0.65
CA SER A 31 6.22 1.75 1.68
C SER A 31 4.73 2.02 1.67
N TYR A 32 4.15 2.22 0.47
CA TYR A 32 2.72 2.44 0.29
C TYR A 32 1.88 1.23 0.71
N LEU A 33 2.21 0.02 0.24
CA LEU A 33 1.49 -1.20 0.61
C LEU A 33 1.60 -1.49 2.11
N HIS A 34 2.78 -1.30 2.69
CA HIS A 34 3.00 -1.46 4.13
C HIS A 34 2.14 -0.46 4.93
N TYR A 35 2.11 0.81 4.50
CA TYR A 35 1.30 1.87 5.11
C TYR A 35 -0.20 1.52 5.09
N ILE A 36 -0.70 1.03 3.96
CA ILE A 36 -2.09 0.59 3.80
C ILE A 36 -2.41 -0.55 4.76
N PHE A 37 -1.63 -1.64 4.72
CA PHE A 37 -1.93 -2.83 5.52
C PHE A 37 -1.90 -2.58 7.04
N GLN A 38 -1.13 -1.60 7.50
CA GLN A 38 -1.14 -1.18 8.90
C GLN A 38 -2.40 -0.41 9.32
N ARG A 39 -3.07 0.25 8.36
CA ARG A 39 -4.21 1.15 8.61
C ARG A 39 -5.56 0.55 8.26
N VAL A 40 -5.62 -0.34 7.26
CA VAL A 40 -6.85 -1.02 6.84
C VAL A 40 -7.62 -1.62 8.03
N PRO A 41 -7.00 -2.34 8.99
CA PRO A 41 -7.72 -2.89 10.13
C PRO A 41 -8.32 -1.84 11.09
N ARG A 42 -7.90 -0.58 10.98
CA ARG A 42 -8.31 0.55 11.84
C ARG A 42 -9.39 1.41 11.20
N ILE A 43 -9.70 1.20 9.93
CA ILE A 43 -10.71 1.98 9.22
C ILE A 43 -12.10 1.49 9.63
N THR A 44 -12.88 2.41 10.18
CA THR A 44 -14.28 2.17 10.58
C THR A 44 -15.27 2.99 9.75
N SER A 45 -14.79 3.92 8.94
CA SER A 45 -15.61 4.82 8.13
C SER A 45 -15.17 4.80 6.66
N PRO A 46 -16.09 5.09 5.71
CA PRO A 46 -15.75 5.23 4.30
C PRO A 46 -14.63 6.24 4.04
N ALA A 47 -14.65 7.38 4.76
CA ALA A 47 -13.64 8.43 4.63
C ALA A 47 -12.21 7.96 4.93
N GLY A 48 -12.04 6.98 5.83
CA GLY A 48 -10.72 6.41 6.12
C GLY A 48 -10.10 5.67 4.93
N TRP A 49 -10.91 5.23 3.96
CA TRP A 49 -10.41 4.63 2.72
C TRP A 49 -9.89 5.68 1.74
N ASP A 50 -10.55 6.84 1.65
CA ASP A 50 -10.10 7.95 0.80
C ASP A 50 -8.71 8.45 1.23
N GLU A 51 -8.43 8.46 2.53
CA GLU A 51 -7.12 8.81 3.08
C GLU A 51 -5.99 7.85 2.65
N LEU A 52 -6.32 6.60 2.30
CA LEU A 52 -5.35 5.62 1.84
C LEU A 52 -5.10 5.66 0.33
N LEU A 53 -5.83 6.49 -0.42
CA LEU A 53 -5.61 6.62 -1.85
C LEU A 53 -4.22 7.22 -2.12
N PRO A 54 -3.52 6.74 -3.16
CA PRO A 54 -2.13 7.13 -3.41
C PRO A 54 -2.00 8.61 -3.78
N GLY A 55 -3.05 9.24 -4.32
CA GLY A 55 -3.07 10.69 -4.59
C GLY A 55 -3.20 11.57 -3.34
N ASN A 56 -3.61 10.99 -2.20
CA ASN A 56 -3.77 11.71 -0.93
C ASN A 56 -2.58 11.47 0.03
N LEU A 57 -1.61 10.64 -0.36
CA LEU A 57 -0.45 10.30 0.44
C LEU A 57 0.82 10.99 -0.07
N THR A 58 1.64 11.41 0.88
CA THR A 58 2.94 12.03 0.63
C THR A 58 4.08 11.08 1.00
N ARG A 59 5.26 11.29 0.39
CA ARG A 59 6.44 10.45 0.67
C ARG A 59 6.86 10.55 2.13
N GLU A 60 6.67 11.72 2.73
CA GLU A 60 6.98 12.02 4.13
C GLU A 60 6.10 11.21 5.07
N GLN A 61 4.79 11.09 4.78
CA GLN A 61 3.87 10.25 5.54
C GLN A 61 4.23 8.77 5.45
N LEU A 62 4.68 8.31 4.27
CA LEU A 62 5.13 6.94 4.08
C LEU A 62 6.46 6.67 4.82
N ALA A 63 7.41 7.61 4.74
CA ALA A 63 8.71 7.51 5.41
C ALA A 63 8.57 7.45 6.94
N ALA A 64 7.63 8.20 7.52
CA ALA A 64 7.36 8.18 8.95
C ALA A 64 6.70 6.87 9.43
N ALA A 65 6.04 6.13 8.54
CA ALA A 65 5.37 4.87 8.88
C ALA A 65 6.27 3.64 8.77
N LEU A 66 7.41 3.75 8.07
CA LEU A 66 8.39 2.68 8.02
C LEU A 66 9.10 2.57 9.38
N PRO A 67 9.29 1.35 9.90
CA PRO A 67 10.20 1.17 11.03
C PRO A 67 11.58 1.68 10.62
N SER A 68 12.25 2.41 11.53
CA SER A 68 13.62 2.89 11.32
C SER A 68 14.48 1.76 10.74
N PRO A 69 15.30 2.02 9.71
CA PRO A 69 16.15 0.97 9.14
C PRO A 69 16.92 0.31 10.28
N LEU A 70 16.83 -1.02 10.35
CA LEU A 70 17.52 -1.83 11.34
C LEU A 70 18.98 -1.35 11.33
N LYS A 71 19.41 -0.72 12.43
CA LYS A 71 20.81 -0.36 12.64
C LYS A 71 21.56 -1.68 12.66
N HIS A 72 22.15 -2.06 11.53
CA HIS A 72 23.18 -3.09 11.53
C HIS A 72 24.35 -2.49 12.33
N SER A 73 24.40 -2.90 13.60
CA SER A 73 25.53 -2.66 14.51
C SER A 73 26.71 -3.53 14.14
#